data_AF-A0A7Y1ZWQ2-F1
#
_entry.id   AF-A0A7Y1ZWQ2-F1
#
_cell.length_a   1.000
_cell.length_b   1.000
_cell.length_c   1.000
_cell.angle_alpha   90.00
_cell.angle_beta   90.00
_cell.angle_gamma   90.00
#
_symmetry.space_group_name_H-M   'P 1'
#
loop_
_entity.id
_entity.type
_entity.pdbx_description
1 polymer ?
#
loop_
_entity_poly.entity_id
_entity_poly.type
_entity_poly.pdbx_seq_one_letter_code
_entity_poly.pdbx_strand_id
1 'polypeptide(L)'
;MPVDLAETDALLFDLGGVVIDIDFTRAFDVWAERSRTDPSEISFRFSMDEAYRLHEIGQIDSSRYFESLRGSLAIDLPDRDFLDGWLAIHITWRARELVA
;
A
#
# COMPACT_ATOMS: atom_id res chain seq x y z
N MET A 1 24.28 18.52 -1.42
CA MET A 1 24.13 19.91 -0.97
C MET A 1 23.25 19.88 0.27
N PRO A 2 23.71 20.34 1.43
CA PRO A 2 22.80 20.54 2.56
C PRO A 2 21.79 21.63 2.19
N VAL A 3 20.52 21.40 2.49
CA VAL A 3 19.46 22.41 2.32
C VAL A 3 19.60 23.41 3.44
N ASP A 4 19.82 24.69 3.13
CA ASP A 4 19.74 25.75 4.12
C ASP A 4 18.25 26.09 4.36
N LEU A 5 17.75 25.62 5.50
CA LEU A 5 16.35 25.82 5.88
C LEU A 5 16.05 27.28 6.26
N ALA A 6 17.06 28.12 6.47
CA ALA A 6 16.87 29.51 6.87
C ALA A 6 16.29 30.39 5.74
N GLU A 7 16.46 30.00 4.48
CA GLU A 7 15.92 30.72 3.30
C GLU A 7 14.77 29.96 2.59
N THR A 8 14.25 28.89 3.18
CA THR A 8 13.21 28.06 2.54
C THR A 8 11.80 28.52 2.95
N ASP A 9 11.01 29.01 1.99
CA ASP A 9 9.63 29.47 2.23
C ASP A 9 8.61 28.32 2.41
N ALA A 10 8.88 27.14 1.84
CA ALA A 10 7.96 26.00 1.89
C ALA A 10 8.67 24.65 1.80
N LEU A 11 8.10 23.66 2.47
CA LEU A 11 8.52 22.25 2.40
C LEU A 11 7.37 21.41 1.87
N LEU A 12 7.66 20.59 0.85
CA LEU A 12 6.73 19.61 0.31
C LEU A 12 7.19 18.22 0.75
N PHE A 13 6.31 17.49 1.42
CA PHE A 13 6.56 16.12 1.84
C PHE A 13 5.69 15.17 1.03
N ASP A 14 6.31 14.10 0.54
CA ASP A 14 5.56 12.91 0.14
C ASP A 14 4.98 12.22 1.40
N LEU A 15 4.03 11.32 1.22
CA LEU A 15 3.35 10.64 2.32
C LEU A 15 4.03 9.30 2.64
N GLY A 16 3.94 8.34 1.71
CA GLY A 16 4.43 6.98 1.92
C GLY A 16 5.96 6.89 1.88
N GLY A 17 6.57 6.29 2.90
CA GLY A 17 8.02 6.18 3.04
C GLY A 17 8.73 7.48 3.46
N VAL A 18 7.99 8.56 3.67
CA VAL A 18 8.52 9.85 4.15
C VAL A 18 7.88 10.24 5.49
N VAL A 19 6.55 10.34 5.53
CA VAL A 19 5.80 10.69 6.76
C VAL A 19 5.22 9.44 7.42
N ILE A 20 4.76 8.47 6.63
CA ILE A 20 4.24 7.19 7.11
C ILE A 20 5.05 6.04 6.53
N ASP A 21 5.40 5.08 7.38
CA ASP A 21 6.01 3.83 6.92
C ASP A 21 4.94 2.96 6.25
N ILE A 22 5.29 2.38 5.10
CA ILE A 22 4.43 1.50 4.32
C ILE A 22 5.11 0.16 4.07
N ASP A 23 4.35 -0.92 4.19
CA ASP A 23 4.82 -2.29 3.93
C ASP A 23 3.74 -3.12 3.23
N PHE A 24 3.93 -3.33 1.93
CA PHE A 24 3.01 -4.09 1.07
C PHE A 24 2.92 -5.57 1.45
N THR A 25 3.95 -6.14 2.09
CA THR A 25 3.92 -7.55 2.50
C THR A 25 2.77 -7.82 3.46
N ARG A 26 2.39 -6.82 4.26
CA ARG A 26 1.24 -6.88 5.18
C ARG A 26 -0.10 -7.01 4.44
N ALA A 27 -0.25 -6.36 3.29
CA ALA A 27 -1.44 -6.54 2.46
C ALA A 27 -1.47 -7.96 1.86
N PHE A 28 -0.32 -8.43 1.39
CA PHE A 28 -0.20 -9.77 0.80
C PHE A 28 -0.54 -10.85 1.82
N ASP A 29 -0.07 -10.73 3.06
CA ASP A 29 -0.42 -11.64 4.15
C ASP A 29 -1.93 -11.67 4.42
N VAL A 30 -2.59 -10.51 4.49
CA VAL A 30 -4.04 -10.42 4.70
C VAL A 30 -4.81 -11.09 3.55
N TRP A 31 -4.43 -10.80 2.31
CA TRP A 31 -5.12 -11.38 1.15
C TRP A 31 -4.86 -12.88 1.06
N ALA A 32 -3.62 -13.32 1.26
CA ALA A 32 -3.21 -14.72 1.25
C ALA A 32 -3.95 -15.54 2.31
N GLU A 33 -4.06 -15.03 3.55
CA GLU A 33 -4.81 -15.68 4.63
C GLU A 33 -6.28 -15.88 4.24
N ARG A 34 -6.93 -14.83 3.72
CA ARG A 34 -8.36 -14.86 3.38
C ARG A 34 -8.66 -15.68 2.13
N SER A 35 -7.75 -15.69 1.15
CA SER A 35 -7.90 -16.45 -0.09
C SER A 35 -7.39 -17.89 0.01
N ARG A 36 -6.70 -18.24 1.10
CA ARG A 36 -5.96 -19.51 1.26
C ARG A 36 -4.94 -19.72 0.16
N THR A 37 -4.22 -18.67 -0.20
CA THR A 37 -3.14 -18.65 -1.19
C THR A 37 -1.80 -18.43 -0.48
N ASP A 38 -0.69 -18.86 -1.06
CA ASP A 38 0.64 -18.58 -0.50
C ASP A 38 0.96 -17.06 -0.66
N PRO A 39 1.40 -16.35 0.40
CA PRO A 39 1.77 -14.93 0.31
C PRO A 39 2.84 -14.65 -0.77
N SER A 40 3.74 -15.59 -1.03
CA SER A 40 4.75 -15.46 -2.08
C SER A 40 4.15 -15.49 -3.49
N GLU A 41 3.05 -16.22 -3.71
CA GLU A 41 2.32 -16.18 -4.98
C GLU A 41 1.61 -14.84 -5.18
N ILE A 42 1.02 -14.28 -4.12
CA ILE A 42 0.40 -12.95 -4.15
C ILE A 42 1.45 -11.89 -4.47
N SER A 43 2.57 -11.91 -3.75
CA SER A 43 3.70 -11.00 -3.97
C SER A 43 4.27 -11.11 -5.39
N PHE A 44 4.38 -12.33 -5.92
CA PHE A 44 4.87 -12.57 -7.28
C PHE A 44 3.93 -12.04 -8.37
N ARG A 45 2.61 -12.12 -8.16
CA ARG A 45 1.59 -11.66 -9.14
C ARG A 45 1.27 -10.18 -9.02
N PHE A 46 1.45 -9.59 -7.84
CA PHE A 46 1.17 -8.18 -7.61
C PHE A 46 2.08 -7.30 -8.45
N SER A 47 1.49 -6.28 -9.09
CA SER A 47 2.23 -5.27 -9.84
C SER A 47 1.53 -3.92 -9.77
N MET A 48 2.31 -2.84 -9.83
CA MET A 48 1.80 -1.48 -9.99
C MET A 48 1.51 -1.23 -11.48
N ASP A 49 0.49 -1.94 -11.98
CA ASP A 49 0.09 -1.94 -13.39
C ASP A 49 -0.77 -0.71 -13.77
N GLU A 50 -1.35 -0.76 -14.97
CA GLU A 50 -2.21 0.31 -15.48
C GLU A 50 -3.44 0.54 -14.59
N ALA A 51 -4.04 -0.50 -14.02
CA ALA A 51 -5.19 -0.35 -13.15
C ALA A 51 -4.82 0.35 -11.84
N TYR A 52 -3.65 0.02 -11.26
CA TYR A 52 -3.10 0.75 -10.11
C TYR A 52 -2.92 2.24 -10.44
N ARG A 53 -2.26 2.55 -11.58
CA ARG A 53 -2.04 3.93 -12.01
C ARG A 53 -3.36 4.70 -12.22
N LEU A 54 -4.35 4.09 -12.86
CA LEU A 54 -5.65 4.71 -13.11
C LEU A 54 -6.43 4.98 -11.81
N HIS A 55 -6.30 4.10 -10.81
CA HIS A 55 -6.88 4.31 -9.48
C HIS A 55 -6.19 5.47 -8.75
N GLU A 56 -4.86 5.52 -8.76
CA GLU A 56 -4.06 6.58 -8.12
C GLU A 56 -4.41 8.00 -8.64
N ILE A 57 -4.74 8.12 -9.92
CA ILE A 57 -5.14 9.40 -10.52
C ILE A 57 -6.66 9.62 -10.55
N GLY A 58 -7.44 8.76 -9.89
CA GLY A 58 -8.89 8.88 -9.75
C GLY A 58 -9.70 8.64 -11.03
N GLN A 59 -9.14 7.96 -12.04
CA GLN A 59 -9.86 7.62 -13.28
C GLN A 59 -10.75 6.37 -13.15
N ILE A 60 -10.44 5.48 -12.19
CA ILE A 60 -11.32 4.37 -11.81
C ILE A 60 -11.55 4.40 -10.30
N ASP A 61 -12.73 3.93 -9.88
CA ASP A 61 -13.05 3.75 -8.46
C ASP A 61 -12.40 2.49 -7.88
N SER A 62 -12.47 2.35 -6.56
CA SER A 62 -11.87 1.22 -5.84
C SER A 62 -12.51 -0.12 -6.23
N SER A 63 -13.80 -0.18 -6.53
CA SER A 63 -14.45 -1.44 -6.93
C SER A 63 -13.94 -1.93 -8.28
N ARG A 64 -13.73 -1.04 -9.26
CA ARG A 64 -13.07 -1.39 -10.53
C ARG A 64 -11.63 -1.80 -10.35
N TYR A 65 -10.92 -1.14 -9.44
CA TYR A 65 -9.54 -1.52 -9.12
C TYR A 65 -9.46 -2.91 -8.46
N PHE A 66 -10.34 -3.21 -7.49
CA PHE A 66 -10.43 -4.51 -6.84
C PHE A 66 -10.82 -5.63 -7.81
N GLU A 67 -11.66 -5.34 -8.81
CA GLU A 67 -11.93 -6.30 -9.89
C GLU A 67 -10.67 -6.64 -10.70
N SER A 68 -9.86 -5.62 -11.04
CA SER A 68 -8.57 -5.85 -11.70
C SER A 68 -7.62 -6.68 -10.84
N LEU A 69 -7.57 -6.41 -9.52
CA LEU A 69 -6.75 -7.16 -8.57
C LEU A 69 -7.18 -8.62 -8.43
N ARG A 70 -8.48 -8.94 -8.43
CA ARG A 70 -8.95 -10.34 -8.46
C ARG A 70 -8.37 -11.08 -9.66
N GLY A 71 -8.45 -10.44 -10.84
CA GLY A 71 -7.94 -10.99 -12.08
C GLY A 71 -6.43 -11.20 -12.06
N SER A 72 -5.66 -10.18 -11.66
CA SER A 72 -4.19 -10.25 -11.70
C SER A 72 -3.60 -11.17 -10.63
N LEU A 73 -4.17 -11.18 -9.42
CA LEU A 73 -3.71 -12.01 -8.31
C LEU A 73 -4.27 -13.44 -8.37
N ALA A 74 -5.29 -13.69 -9.19
CA ALA A 74 -6.02 -14.95 -9.29
C ALA A 74 -6.60 -15.41 -7.95
N ILE A 75 -7.24 -14.48 -7.23
CA ILE A 75 -7.93 -14.73 -5.95
C ILE A 75 -9.35 -14.19 -5.98
N ASP A 76 -10.26 -14.88 -5.29
CA ASP A 76 -11.66 -14.48 -5.17
C ASP A 76 -11.94 -13.95 -3.76
N LEU A 77 -11.87 -12.62 -3.62
CA LEU A 77 -12.12 -11.90 -2.37
C LEU A 77 -13.16 -10.79 -2.57
N PRO A 78 -14.04 -10.54 -1.59
CA PRO A 78 -14.93 -9.37 -1.62
C PRO A 78 -14.14 -8.07 -1.46
N ASP A 79 -14.67 -6.95 -1.97
CA ASP A 79 -14.03 -5.61 -1.91
C ASP A 79 -13.51 -5.24 -0.51
N ARG A 80 -14.28 -5.59 0.54
CA ARG A 80 -13.90 -5.32 1.94
C ARG A 80 -12.58 -5.99 2.35
N ASP A 81 -12.28 -7.17 1.80
CA ASP A 81 -11.09 -7.93 2.14
C ASP A 81 -9.87 -7.34 1.42
N PHE A 82 -10.06 -6.83 0.19
CA PHE A 82 -9.05 -6.02 -0.48
C PHE A 82 -8.75 -4.75 0.30
N LEU A 83 -9.79 -4.01 0.70
CA LEU A 83 -9.66 -2.81 1.51
C LEU A 83 -8.91 -3.05 2.81
N ASP A 84 -9.23 -4.12 3.55
CA ASP A 84 -8.53 -4.47 4.78
C ASP A 84 -7.03 -4.72 4.56
N GLY A 85 -6.66 -5.39 3.46
CA GLY A 85 -5.24 -5.56 3.13
C GLY A 85 -4.56 -4.24 2.78
N TRP A 86 -5.22 -3.35 2.02
CA TRP A 86 -4.70 -2.01 1.76
C TRP A 86 -4.50 -1.19 3.03
N LEU A 87 -5.46 -1.22 3.95
CA LEU A 87 -5.35 -0.54 5.25
C LEU A 87 -4.20 -1.13 6.10
N ALA A 88 -3.88 -2.41 5.93
CA ALA A 88 -2.80 -3.06 6.66
C ALA A 88 -1.39 -2.61 6.24
N ILE A 89 -1.23 -1.96 5.09
CA ILE A 89 0.07 -1.47 4.59
C ILE A 89 0.67 -0.41 5.52
N HIS A 90 -0.18 0.40 6.15
CA HIS A 90 0.30 1.48 7.02
C HIS A 90 0.88 0.93 8.31
N ILE A 91 2.15 1.24 8.56
CA ILE A 91 2.82 0.86 9.80
C ILE A 91 2.62 2.01 10.79
N THR A 92 1.89 1.75 11.87
CA THR A 92 1.86 2.67 13.01
C THR A 92 3.23 2.73 13.66
N TRP A 93 3.69 3.94 13.96
CA TRP A 93 4.93 4.18 14.72
C TRP A 93 4.93 3.34 16.01
N ARG A 94 5.85 2.37 16.13
CA ARG A 94 6.21 1.87 17.46
C ARG A 94 7.02 2.98 18.11
N ALA A 95 6.50 3.55 19.20
CA ALA A 95 7.27 4.42 20.07
C ALA A 95 8.63 3.74 20.31
N ARG A 96 9.70 4.28 19.73
CA ARG A 96 11.05 3.95 20.15
C ARG A 96 11.06 4.26 21.64
N GLU A 97 11.22 3.23 22.47
CA GLU A 97 11.66 3.44 23.85
C GLU A 97 12.93 4.29 23.74
N LEU A 98 12.80 5.56 24.08
CA LEU A 98 13.95 6.40 24.38
C LEU A 98 14.55 5.76 25.63
N VAL A 99 15.55 4.91 25.42
CA VAL A 99 16.45 4.51 26.50
C VAL A 99 17.11 5.80 26.95
N ALA A 100 16.65 6.30 28.10
CA ALA A 100 17.25 7.40 28.83
C ALA A 100 18.62 7.00 29.39
#